data_AF-A0A6N4DK86-F1
#
_entry.id   AF-A0A6N4DK86-F1
#
_cell.length_a   1.000
_cell.length_b   1.000
_cell.length_c   1.000
_cell.angle_alpha   90.00
_cell.angle_beta   90.00
_cell.angle_gamma   90.00
#
_symmetry.space_group_name_H-M   'P 1'
#
loop_
_entity.id
_entity.type
_entity.pdbx_description
1 polymer ?
#
loop_
_entity_poly.entity_id
_entity_poly.type
_entity_poly.pdbx_seq_one_letter_code
_entity_poly.pdbx_strand_id
1 'polypeptide(L)'
;MAPFQLMVAMMNNNLERDRITARIPKHIKDDIQAAADMVGSQLNDFIVQAALQKAQEIIARDKLIELTVEDSKAFYNAIDNPDEPNAKLKAAAARARSQGLA
;
A
#
# COMPACT_ATOMS: atom_id res chain seq x y z
N MET A 1 -2.98 -30.16 22.47
CA MET A 1 -2.58 -30.23 21.04
C MET A 1 -3.53 -29.35 20.23
N ALA A 2 -3.14 -28.10 19.94
CA ALA A 2 -3.83 -27.20 19.02
C ALA A 2 -2.93 -26.46 17.98
N PRO A 3 -1.64 -26.79 17.74
CA PRO A 3 -0.82 -26.01 16.81
C PRO A 3 -1.13 -26.30 15.33
N PHE A 4 -1.58 -27.52 14.99
CA PHE A 4 -1.89 -27.89 13.60
C PHE A 4 -3.16 -27.21 13.07
N GLN A 5 -4.17 -27.02 13.93
CA GLN A 5 -5.42 -26.37 13.50
C GLN A 5 -5.20 -24.89 13.15
N LEU A 6 -4.26 -24.22 13.83
CA LEU A 6 -3.89 -22.84 13.54
C LEU A 6 -3.11 -22.73 12.22
N MET A 7 -2.21 -23.69 11.93
CA MET A 7 -1.48 -23.72 10.66
C MET A 7 -2.41 -23.99 9.47
N VAL A 8 -3.38 -24.91 9.63
CA VAL A 8 -4.41 -25.18 8.61
C VAL A 8 -5.34 -23.97 8.42
N ALA A 9 -5.70 -23.25 9.50
CA ALA A 9 -6.49 -22.02 9.40
C ALA A 9 -5.73 -20.90 8.67
N MET A 10 -4.42 -20.74 8.91
CA MET A 10 -3.59 -19.77 8.18
C MET A 10 -3.43 -20.13 6.70
N MET A 11 -3.43 -21.42 6.34
CA MET A 11 -3.38 -21.90 4.95
C MET A 11 -4.73 -21.78 4.22
N ASN A 12 -5.86 -21.72 4.95
CA ASN A 12 -7.21 -21.65 4.39
C ASN A 12 -7.72 -20.22 4.09
N ASN A 13 -6.97 -19.18 4.44
CA ASN A 13 -7.32 -17.79 4.09
C ASN A 13 -7.19 -17.49 2.58
N ASN A 14 -6.75 -18.45 1.77
CA ASN A 14 -6.55 -18.29 0.32
C ASN A 14 -7.73 -18.84 -0.51
N LEU A 15 -8.85 -19.21 0.14
CA LEU A 15 -10.03 -19.81 -0.51
C LEU A 15 -11.31 -18.99 -0.37
N GLU A 16 -11.31 -17.94 0.46
CA GLU A 16 -12.42 -16.99 0.54
C GLU A 16 -12.48 -16.20 -0.78
N ARG A 17 -13.57 -16.40 -1.55
CA ARG A 17 -13.77 -15.74 -2.85
C ARG A 17 -14.77 -14.61 -2.72
N ASP A 18 -14.30 -13.39 -2.89
CA ASP A 18 -15.16 -12.21 -3.00
C ASP A 18 -15.48 -11.87 -4.47
N ARG A 19 -16.65 -11.25 -4.69
CA ARG A 19 -17.12 -10.86 -6.03
C ARG A 19 -17.05 -9.35 -6.22
N ILE A 20 -16.29 -8.93 -7.23
CA ILE A 20 -16.30 -7.55 -7.73
C ILE A 20 -17.46 -7.41 -8.72
N THR A 21 -18.37 -6.46 -8.49
CA THR A 21 -19.51 -6.18 -9.38
C THR A 21 -19.52 -4.70 -9.76
N ALA A 22 -19.47 -4.38 -11.04
CA ALA A 22 -19.52 -3.02 -11.55
C ALA A 22 -20.49 -2.91 -12.73
N ARG A 23 -21.23 -1.80 -12.80
CA ARG A 23 -22.05 -1.45 -13.97
C ARG A 23 -21.29 -0.42 -14.80
N ILE A 24 -21.08 -0.73 -16.08
CA ILE A 24 -20.35 0.14 -17.00
C ILE A 24 -21.17 0.35 -18.28
N PRO A 25 -21.03 1.51 -18.93
CA PRO A 25 -21.56 1.72 -20.28
C PRO A 25 -20.98 0.72 -21.27
N LYS A 26 -21.71 0.44 -22.35
CA LYS A 26 -21.27 -0.51 -23.39
C LYS A 26 -19.93 -0.13 -24.01
N HIS A 27 -19.71 1.15 -24.31
CA HIS A 27 -18.45 1.60 -24.93
C HIS A 27 -17.23 1.29 -24.05
N ILE A 28 -17.32 1.51 -22.73
CA ILE A 28 -16.25 1.16 -21.79
C ILE A 28 -15.96 -0.34 -21.80
N LYS A 29 -17.02 -1.18 -21.84
CA LYS A 29 -16.84 -2.63 -21.94
C LYS A 29 -16.12 -3.00 -23.23
N ASP A 30 -16.51 -2.40 -24.35
CA ASP A 30 -15.94 -2.69 -25.67
C ASP A 30 -14.44 -2.28 -25.71
N ASP A 31 -14.07 -1.15 -25.12
CA ASP A 31 -12.66 -0.71 -25.00
C ASP A 31 -11.82 -1.68 -24.13
N ILE A 32 -12.35 -2.09 -22.98
CA ILE A 32 -11.67 -3.05 -22.09
C ILE A 32 -11.52 -4.40 -22.78
N GLN A 33 -12.55 -4.85 -23.53
CA GLN A 33 -12.48 -6.09 -24.31
C GLN A 33 -11.39 -6.01 -25.38
N ALA A 34 -11.32 -4.91 -26.14
CA ALA A 34 -10.29 -4.72 -27.14
C ALA A 34 -8.88 -4.77 -26.52
N ALA A 35 -8.68 -4.15 -25.36
CA ALA A 35 -7.42 -4.21 -24.63
C ALA A 35 -7.09 -5.63 -24.14
N ALA A 36 -8.09 -6.36 -23.63
CA ALA A 36 -7.94 -7.74 -23.19
C ALA A 36 -7.54 -8.66 -24.35
N ASP A 37 -8.16 -8.48 -25.53
CA ASP A 37 -7.87 -9.23 -26.75
C ASP A 37 -6.43 -8.97 -27.23
N MET A 38 -5.95 -7.72 -27.17
CA MET A 38 -4.59 -7.36 -27.55
C MET A 38 -3.52 -8.07 -26.70
N VAL A 39 -3.81 -8.33 -25.42
CA VAL A 39 -2.89 -9.02 -24.51
C VAL A 39 -3.17 -10.52 -24.39
N GLY A 40 -4.15 -11.04 -25.15
CA GLY A 40 -4.51 -12.46 -25.14
C GLY A 40 -5.14 -12.93 -23.83
N SER A 41 -5.88 -12.07 -23.13
CA SER A 41 -6.51 -12.37 -21.83
C SER A 41 -8.03 -12.40 -21.93
N GLN A 42 -8.68 -13.20 -21.08
CA GLN A 42 -10.13 -13.12 -20.92
C GLN A 42 -10.52 -11.82 -20.18
N LEU A 43 -11.65 -11.22 -20.53
CA LEU A 43 -12.12 -9.95 -19.97
C LEU A 43 -12.09 -9.88 -18.43
N ASN A 44 -12.58 -10.93 -17.75
CA ASN A 44 -12.62 -10.95 -16.29
C ASN A 44 -11.21 -10.97 -15.68
N ASP A 45 -10.32 -11.80 -16.22
CA ASP A 45 -8.94 -11.89 -15.76
C ASP A 45 -8.20 -10.57 -16.00
N PHE A 46 -8.40 -9.96 -17.18
CA PHE A 46 -7.86 -8.65 -17.50
C PHE A 46 -8.29 -7.58 -16.50
N ILE A 47 -9.60 -7.52 -16.16
CA ILE A 47 -10.12 -6.55 -15.19
C ILE A 47 -9.48 -6.76 -13.81
N VAL A 48 -9.38 -8.01 -13.34
CA VAL A 48 -8.79 -8.31 -12.03
C VAL A 48 -7.31 -7.94 -12.01
N GLN A 49 -6.55 -8.28 -13.06
CA GLN A 49 -5.13 -7.95 -13.16
C GLN A 49 -4.89 -6.43 -13.24
N ALA A 50 -5.66 -5.72 -14.06
CA ALA A 50 -5.55 -4.27 -14.19
C ALA A 50 -5.90 -3.55 -12.86
N ALA A 51 -6.95 -4.00 -12.17
CA ALA A 51 -7.33 -3.47 -10.87
C ALA A 51 -6.25 -3.74 -9.81
N LEU A 52 -5.69 -4.96 -9.77
CA LEU A 52 -4.62 -5.33 -8.85
C LEU A 52 -3.36 -4.50 -9.09
N GLN A 53 -2.92 -4.39 -10.34
CA GLN A 53 -1.77 -3.57 -10.71
C GLN A 53 -1.97 -2.14 -10.25
N LYS A 54 -3.15 -1.56 -10.52
CA LYS A 54 -3.43 -0.17 -10.12
C LYS A 54 -3.46 0.01 -8.61
N ALA A 55 -4.04 -0.95 -7.88
CA ALA A 55 -4.04 -0.94 -6.42
C ALA A 55 -2.62 -1.00 -5.86
N GLN A 56 -1.76 -1.87 -6.39
CA GLN A 56 -0.36 -1.99 -5.98
C GLN A 56 0.41 -0.70 -6.25
N GLU A 57 0.23 -0.07 -7.41
CA GLU A 57 0.84 1.23 -7.71
C GLU A 57 0.44 2.30 -6.70
N ILE A 58 -0.84 2.38 -6.35
CA ILE A 58 -1.35 3.40 -5.41
C ILE A 58 -0.80 3.13 -4.00
N ILE A 59 -0.82 1.88 -3.54
CA ILE A 59 -0.29 1.50 -2.22
C ILE A 59 1.21 1.75 -2.15
N ALA A 60 1.95 1.47 -3.23
CA ALA A 60 3.38 1.73 -3.29
C ALA A 60 3.69 3.22 -3.22
N ARG A 61 2.95 4.06 -3.96
CA ARG A 61 3.11 5.52 -3.92
C ARG A 61 2.84 6.11 -2.53
N ASP A 62 1.85 5.60 -1.80
CA ASP A 62 1.56 6.07 -0.43
C ASP A 62 2.71 5.76 0.55
N LYS A 63 3.46 4.69 0.31
CA LYS A 63 4.58 4.25 1.15
C LYS A 63 5.94 4.82 0.73
N LEU A 64 6.02 5.46 -0.42
CA LEU A 64 7.26 5.99 -0.97
C LEU A 64 7.37 7.48 -0.69
N ILE A 65 8.41 7.87 0.04
CA ILE A 65 8.84 9.26 0.14
C ILE A 65 9.83 9.49 -1.01
N GLU A 66 9.37 10.14 -2.07
CA GLU A 66 10.25 10.60 -3.14
C GLU A 66 11.00 11.86 -2.69
N LEU A 67 12.32 11.76 -2.57
CA LEU A 67 13.19 12.87 -2.19
C LEU A 67 13.91 13.40 -3.44
N THR A 68 14.05 14.72 -3.55
CA THR A 68 15.00 15.29 -4.51
C THR A 68 16.43 14.93 -4.12
N VAL A 69 17.40 15.20 -5.00
CA VAL A 69 18.82 15.01 -4.68
C VAL A 69 19.23 15.87 -3.47
N GLU A 70 18.68 17.07 -3.35
CA GLU A 70 18.97 17.98 -2.24
C GLU A 70 18.34 17.47 -0.94
N ASP A 71 17.08 17.05 -0.98
CA ASP A 71 16.40 16.48 0.18
C ASP A 71 17.05 15.17 0.64
N SER A 72 17.52 14.34 -0.30
CA SER A 72 18.24 13.11 0.01
C SER A 72 19.53 13.41 0.77
N LYS A 73 20.31 14.41 0.35
CA LYS A 73 21.53 14.83 1.06
C LYS A 73 21.21 15.34 2.46
N ALA A 74 20.17 16.16 2.59
CA ALA A 74 19.72 16.67 3.89
C ALA A 74 19.27 15.53 4.81
N PHE A 75 18.52 14.58 4.28
CA PHE A 75 18.06 13.39 5.00
C PHE A 75 19.22 12.50 5.47
N TYR A 76 20.19 12.20 4.58
CA TYR A 76 21.39 11.45 4.96
C TYR A 76 22.18 12.17 6.04
N ASN A 77 22.41 13.47 5.88
CA ASN A 77 23.14 14.25 6.87
C ASN A 77 22.43 14.25 8.24
N ALA A 78 21.10 14.31 8.27
CA ALA A 78 20.33 14.26 9.51
C ALA A 78 20.40 12.88 10.21
N ILE A 79 20.62 11.79 9.47
CA ILE A 79 20.83 10.45 10.03
C ILE A 79 22.25 10.30 10.58
N ASP A 80 23.26 10.69 9.80
CA ASP A 80 24.67 10.54 10.17
C ASP A 80 25.11 11.55 11.24
N ASN A 81 24.52 12.76 11.21
CA ASN A 81 24.81 13.86 12.11
C ASN A 81 23.49 14.39 12.72
N PRO A 82 22.90 13.64 13.67
CA PRO A 82 21.63 14.05 14.27
C PRO A 82 21.81 15.31 15.13
N ASP A 83 21.04 16.35 14.82
CA ASP A 83 21.01 17.58 15.62
C ASP A 83 20.40 17.35 17.01
N GLU A 84 20.84 18.15 17.99
CA GLU A 84 20.23 18.10 19.31
C GLU A 84 18.75 18.54 19.27
N PRO A 85 17.86 17.86 20.02
CA PRO A 85 16.47 18.28 20.14
C PRO A 85 16.35 19.72 20.64
N ASN A 86 15.66 20.56 19.87
CA ASN A 86 15.43 21.95 20.26
C ASN A 86 14.51 22.07 21.49
N ALA A 87 14.46 23.26 22.10
CA ALA A 87 13.68 23.51 23.31
C ALA A 87 12.19 23.20 23.15
N LYS A 88 11.61 23.45 21.97
CA LYS A 88 10.19 23.15 21.68
C LYS A 88 9.92 21.64 21.65
N LEU A 89 10.82 20.87 21.04
CA LEU A 89 10.72 19.40 20.98
C LEU A 89 10.89 18.77 22.36
N LYS A 90 11.85 19.26 23.16
CA LYS A 90 12.04 18.85 24.57
C LYS A 90 10.77 19.10 25.40
N ALA A 91 10.16 20.29 25.28
CA ALA A 91 8.92 20.62 25.97
C ALA A 91 7.70 19.80 25.49
N ALA A 92 7.61 19.47 24.20
CA ALA A 92 6.57 18.61 23.65
C ALA A 92 6.70 17.17 24.19
N ALA A 93 7.90 16.60 24.21
CA ALA A 93 8.16 15.27 24.75
C ALA A 93 7.82 15.18 26.25
N ALA A 94 8.15 16.21 27.05
CA ALA A 94 7.78 16.26 28.46
C ALA A 94 6.26 16.26 28.66
N ARG A 95 5.52 17.03 27.84
CA ARG A 95 4.04 17.04 27.87
C ARG A 95 3.44 15.69 27.50
N ALA A 96 3.93 15.04 26.44
CA ALA A 96 3.45 13.72 26.02
C ALA A 96 3.62 12.65 27.12
N ARG A 97 4.78 12.63 27.79
CA ARG A 97 5.05 11.74 28.93
C ARG A 97 4.12 12.00 30.11
N SER A 98 3.84 13.27 30.41
CA SER A 98 2.89 13.62 31.48
C SER A 98 1.43 13.24 31.18
N GLN A 99 1.08 13.04 29.91
CA GLN A 99 -0.26 12.69 29.45
C GLN A 99 -0.44 11.18 29.22
N GLY A 100 0.57 10.35 29.51
CA GLY A 100 0.49 8.88 29.34
C GLY A 100 0.44 8.41 27.88
N LEU A 101 0.85 9.27 26.93
CA LEU A 101 0.84 9.00 25.49
C LEU A 101 2.17 8.42 24.99
N ALA A 102 3.12 8.13 25.89
CA ALA A 102 4.46 7.65 25.58
C ALA A 102 4.78 6.39 26.40
#